data_AF-A0A2S6ZCC7-F1
#
_entry.id   AF-A0A2S6ZCC7-F1
#
_cell.length_a   1.000
_cell.length_b   1.000
_cell.length_c   1.000
_cell.angle_alpha   90.00
_cell.angle_beta   90.00
_cell.angle_gamma   90.00
#
_symmetry.space_group_name_H-M   'P 1'
#
loop_
_entity.id
_entity.type
_entity.pdbx_description
1 polymer ?
#
loop_
_entity_poly.entity_id
_entity_poly.type
_entity_poly.pdbx_seq_one_letter_code
_entity_poly.pdbx_strand_id
1 'polypeptide(L)'
;MPTLRRSHVLPTLCALALLGMAPLASADLFGSPEDIARSWLGRDAGELMMQWPVDRCLYTSENTETHETAYTYNFGTEAHYRTDYWTTQGPMIGMVGGGNGVAATPIFQQDQHSQTTFVPAEHHCEITFIANAEGVITRYDFAGSKCQPYIRSWGRPKKKK
;
A
#
# COMPACT_ATOMS: atom_id res chain seq x y z
N MET A 1 -43.02 53.23 -42.69
CA MET A 1 -44.09 53.48 -41.71
C MET A 1 -45.26 52.54 -42.00
N PRO A 2 -46.09 52.17 -41.02
CA PRO A 2 -45.98 51.17 -39.95
C PRO A 2 -46.68 49.84 -40.39
N THR A 3 -46.61 48.69 -39.72
CA THR A 3 -47.30 48.39 -38.44
C THR A 3 -46.76 47.11 -37.81
N LEU A 4 -46.55 47.18 -36.49
CA LEU A 4 -46.34 46.07 -35.56
C LEU A 4 -47.50 45.06 -35.61
N ARG A 5 -47.19 43.77 -35.40
CA ARG A 5 -47.98 42.96 -34.47
C ARG A 5 -47.11 42.00 -33.68
N ARG A 6 -47.14 42.24 -32.37
CA ARG A 6 -46.51 41.50 -31.28
C ARG A 6 -47.46 40.35 -30.89
N SER A 7 -46.94 39.15 -30.67
CA SER A 7 -47.61 38.12 -29.88
C SER A 7 -46.55 37.29 -29.18
N HIS A 8 -46.46 37.49 -27.87
CA HIS A 8 -45.70 36.68 -26.95
C HIS A 8 -46.52 35.43 -26.61
N VAL A 9 -45.96 34.24 -26.80
CA VAL A 9 -46.35 33.06 -26.01
C VAL A 9 -45.07 32.33 -25.60
N LEU A 10 -44.91 32.33 -24.28
CA LEU A 10 -43.97 31.68 -23.35
C LEU A 10 -43.03 30.55 -23.86
N PRO A 11 -41.77 30.53 -23.37
CA PRO A 11 -40.84 29.42 -23.58
C PRO A 11 -41.12 28.32 -22.55
N THR A 12 -41.36 27.09 -23.00
CA THR A 12 -41.46 25.92 -22.14
C THR A 12 -40.17 25.10 -22.25
N LEU A 13 -39.40 25.15 -21.18
CA LEU A 13 -38.68 24.02 -20.55
C LEU A 13 -38.15 22.93 -21.50
N CYS A 14 -36.85 23.01 -21.81
CA CYS A 14 -35.99 21.83 -21.98
C CYS A 14 -34.53 22.18 -21.67
N ALA A 15 -34.26 22.55 -20.40
CA ALA A 15 -32.92 22.43 -19.85
C ALA A 15 -32.72 20.95 -19.47
N LEU A 16 -32.55 20.10 -20.48
CA LEU A 16 -32.07 18.74 -20.28
C LEU A 16 -30.63 18.83 -19.80
N ALA A 17 -30.51 18.59 -18.50
CA ALA A 17 -29.30 18.32 -17.76
C ALA A 17 -28.12 17.91 -18.66
N LEU A 18 -27.16 18.82 -18.81
CA LEU A 18 -25.75 18.45 -18.93
C LEU A 18 -25.35 17.79 -17.59
N LEU A 19 -25.88 16.60 -17.34
CA LEU A 19 -25.30 15.66 -16.40
C LEU A 19 -23.96 15.29 -17.02
N GLY A 20 -22.95 16.03 -16.58
CA GLY A 20 -21.58 15.80 -16.94
C GLY A 20 -21.28 14.32 -16.86
N MET A 21 -20.88 13.76 -17.99
CA MET A 21 -19.88 12.72 -17.97
C MET A 21 -18.62 13.34 -17.36
N ALA A 22 -18.61 13.49 -16.04
CA ALA A 22 -17.36 13.49 -15.32
C ALA A 22 -16.78 12.10 -15.60
N PRO A 23 -15.60 12.00 -16.24
CA PRO A 23 -14.91 10.73 -16.24
C PRO A 23 -14.79 10.29 -14.78
N LEU A 24 -15.14 9.04 -14.50
CA LEU A 24 -14.80 8.36 -13.26
C LEU A 24 -13.26 8.40 -13.15
N ALA A 25 -12.73 9.50 -12.60
CA ALA A 25 -11.34 9.63 -12.22
C ALA A 25 -11.16 8.86 -10.91
N SER A 26 -11.25 7.55 -11.02
CA SER A 26 -10.97 6.61 -9.94
C SER A 26 -9.83 5.71 -10.41
N ALA A 27 -8.70 5.82 -9.73
CA ALA A 27 -7.53 4.94 -9.78
C ALA A 27 -6.55 5.14 -10.96
N ASP A 28 -5.69 6.18 -10.88
CA ASP A 28 -4.24 6.03 -11.09
C ASP A 28 -3.45 7.30 -10.72
N LEU A 29 -3.81 7.94 -9.59
CA LEU A 29 -3.18 9.19 -9.15
C LEU A 29 -1.66 9.08 -8.82
N PHE A 30 -1.13 7.85 -8.73
CA PHE A 30 0.26 7.59 -8.31
C PHE A 30 1.13 6.90 -9.38
N GLY A 31 0.54 6.43 -10.49
CA GLY A 31 1.22 5.64 -11.53
C GLY A 31 1.55 4.20 -11.12
N SER A 32 2.09 3.43 -12.05
CA SER A 32 2.61 2.08 -11.79
C SER A 32 3.89 2.14 -10.94
N PRO A 33 4.28 1.05 -10.26
CA PRO A 33 5.58 0.93 -9.60
C PRO A 33 6.75 1.36 -10.47
N GLU A 34 6.71 0.89 -11.71
CA GLU A 34 7.73 1.18 -12.72
C GLU A 34 7.78 2.66 -13.05
N ASP A 35 6.64 3.37 -13.10
CA ASP A 35 6.62 4.82 -13.31
C ASP A 35 7.24 5.57 -12.13
N ILE A 36 7.02 5.09 -10.91
CA ILE A 36 7.62 5.69 -9.71
C ILE A 36 9.13 5.48 -9.74
N ALA A 37 9.64 4.26 -9.95
CA ALA A 37 11.08 4.04 -10.02
C ALA A 37 11.73 4.76 -11.21
N ARG A 38 11.07 4.77 -12.38
CA ARG A 38 11.54 5.53 -13.54
C ARG A 38 11.67 7.02 -13.25
N SER A 39 10.78 7.58 -12.44
CA SER A 39 10.85 9.00 -12.07
C SER A 39 12.10 9.38 -11.27
N TRP A 40 12.80 8.40 -10.70
CA TRP A 40 14.07 8.58 -9.97
C TRP A 40 15.30 8.58 -10.88
N LEU A 41 15.20 8.18 -12.16
CA LEU A 41 16.30 8.25 -13.10
C LEU A 41 16.78 9.71 -13.26
N GLY A 42 18.10 9.89 -13.24
CA GLY A 42 18.76 11.20 -13.28
C GLY A 42 18.68 12.00 -11.98
N ARG A 43 18.14 11.42 -10.90
CA ARG A 43 18.15 12.04 -9.56
C ARG A 43 19.34 11.57 -8.76
N ASP A 44 19.66 12.37 -7.75
CA ASP A 44 20.70 12.08 -6.77
C ASP A 44 20.25 10.95 -5.84
N ALA A 45 21.12 9.97 -5.62
CA ALA A 45 20.85 8.84 -4.73
C ALA A 45 20.74 9.26 -3.26
N GLY A 46 21.45 10.32 -2.84
CA GLY A 46 21.23 10.94 -1.54
C GLY A 46 19.82 11.51 -1.39
N GLU A 47 19.26 12.08 -2.46
CA GLU A 47 17.84 12.49 -2.46
C GLU A 47 16.89 11.29 -2.29
N LEU A 48 17.17 10.19 -2.96
CA LEU A 48 16.44 8.93 -2.79
C LEU A 48 16.48 8.49 -1.32
N MET A 49 17.66 8.44 -0.72
CA MET A 49 17.85 8.05 0.69
C MET A 49 17.18 8.97 1.71
N MET A 50 17.02 10.25 1.38
CA MET A 50 16.30 11.18 2.26
C MET A 50 14.77 11.01 2.19
N GLN A 51 14.25 10.44 1.11
CA GLN A 51 12.81 10.27 0.90
C GLN A 51 12.34 8.85 1.16
N TRP A 52 13.18 7.87 0.84
CA TRP A 52 12.89 6.45 0.98
C TRP A 52 13.53 5.92 2.27
N PRO A 53 12.86 4.98 2.97
CA PRO A 53 13.33 4.51 4.27
C PRO A 53 14.66 3.76 4.15
N VAL A 54 15.62 4.15 4.98
CA VAL A 54 16.96 3.53 5.06
C VAL A 54 17.09 2.57 6.24
N ASP A 55 16.13 2.59 7.15
CA ASP A 55 16.16 1.86 8.42
C ASP A 55 15.74 0.39 8.28
N ARG A 56 15.08 0.02 7.18
CA ARG A 56 14.55 -1.33 6.96
C ARG A 56 14.71 -1.76 5.52
N CYS A 57 15.17 -2.99 5.35
CA CYS A 57 15.19 -3.72 4.08
C CYS A 57 15.92 -3.01 2.93
N LEU A 58 16.90 -2.15 3.25
CA LEU A 58 17.82 -1.56 2.29
C LEU A 58 19.15 -2.32 2.33
N TYR A 59 19.59 -2.78 1.17
CA TYR A 59 20.93 -3.35 0.96
C TYR A 59 21.69 -2.46 0.00
N THR A 60 22.96 -2.20 0.31
CA THR A 60 23.85 -1.41 -0.54
C THR A 60 25.03 -2.25 -0.99
N SER A 61 25.35 -2.20 -2.28
CA SER A 61 26.50 -2.88 -2.84
C SER A 61 27.22 -1.97 -3.81
N GLU A 62 28.54 -1.88 -3.69
CA GLU A 62 29.38 -1.06 -4.56
C GLU A 62 30.15 -1.96 -5.52
N ASN A 63 30.16 -1.60 -6.80
CA ASN A 63 31.04 -2.20 -7.79
C ASN A 63 32.31 -1.35 -7.89
N THR A 64 33.43 -1.89 -7.42
CA THR A 64 34.72 -1.19 -7.39
C THR A 64 35.34 -0.97 -8.77
N GLU A 65 34.94 -1.75 -9.79
CA GLU A 65 35.45 -1.61 -11.15
C GLU A 65 34.71 -0.52 -11.95
N THR A 66 33.38 -0.46 -11.79
CA THR A 66 32.53 0.53 -12.49
C THR A 66 32.28 1.78 -11.66
N HIS A 67 32.66 1.77 -10.39
CA HIS A 67 32.34 2.81 -9.39
C HIS A 67 30.83 3.07 -9.25
N GLU A 68 30.02 2.05 -9.48
CA GLU A 68 28.57 2.14 -9.35
C GLU A 68 28.12 1.66 -7.97
N THR A 69 27.09 2.30 -7.42
CA THR A 69 26.45 1.87 -6.17
C THR A 69 25.02 1.41 -6.45
N ALA A 70 24.71 0.18 -6.05
CA ALA A 70 23.37 -0.38 -6.08
C ALA A 70 22.70 -0.19 -4.71
N TYR A 71 21.46 0.29 -4.75
CA TYR A 71 20.58 0.51 -3.60
C TYR A 71 19.33 -0.35 -3.78
N THR A 72 19.30 -1.47 -3.06
CA THR A 72 18.27 -2.50 -3.19
C THR A 72 17.29 -2.42 -2.03
N TYR A 73 16.04 -2.10 -2.34
CA TYR A 73 14.92 -2.08 -1.40
C TYR A 73 14.12 -3.37 -1.51
N ASN A 74 14.08 -4.17 -0.44
CA ASN A 74 13.27 -5.38 -0.36
C ASN A 74 11.97 -5.09 0.41
N PHE A 75 10.83 -5.27 -0.24
CA PHE A 75 9.51 -5.05 0.36
C PHE A 75 8.88 -6.35 0.83
N GLY A 76 9.72 -7.25 1.33
CA GLY A 76 9.31 -8.54 1.83
C GLY A 76 9.02 -8.56 3.32
N THR A 77 8.59 -9.73 3.79
CA THR A 77 8.60 -10.06 5.21
C THR A 77 9.79 -10.96 5.47
N GLU A 78 10.66 -10.60 6.40
CA GLU A 78 11.75 -11.49 6.81
C GLU A 78 11.21 -12.76 7.49
N ALA A 79 12.00 -13.84 7.44
CA ALA A 79 11.64 -15.08 8.10
C ALA A 79 11.51 -14.84 9.61
N HIS A 80 10.40 -15.27 10.18
CA HIS A 80 10.11 -15.06 11.60
C HIS A 80 9.32 -16.24 12.18
N TYR A 81 9.31 -16.33 13.51
CA TYR A 81 8.42 -17.26 14.21
C TYR A 81 7.17 -16.51 14.63
N ARG A 82 6.00 -17.08 14.33
CA ARG A 82 4.71 -16.58 14.80
C ARG A 82 4.17 -17.55 15.83
N THR A 83 3.71 -17.03 16.97
CA THR A 83 2.99 -17.84 17.96
C THR A 83 1.50 -17.60 17.78
N ASP A 84 0.79 -18.66 17.38
CA ASP A 84 -0.66 -18.66 17.28
C ASP A 84 -1.26 -19.08 18.62
N TYR A 85 -2.30 -18.39 19.07
CA TYR A 85 -3.01 -18.68 20.32
C TYR A 85 -4.48 -18.95 20.01
N TRP A 86 -5.03 -20.01 20.60
CA TRP A 86 -6.46 -20.30 20.53
C TRP A 86 -6.93 -20.95 21.82
N THR A 87 -8.24 -20.88 22.07
CA THR A 87 -8.88 -21.52 23.22
C THR A 87 -9.81 -22.61 22.74
N THR A 88 -9.82 -23.74 23.46
CA THR A 88 -10.83 -24.78 23.29
C THR A 88 -11.65 -24.89 24.57
N GLN A 89 -12.91 -25.26 24.41
CA GLN A 89 -13.76 -25.56 25.56
C GLN A 89 -13.30 -26.90 26.16
N GLY A 90 -12.82 -26.84 27.40
CA GLY A 90 -12.43 -27.97 28.21
C GLY A 90 -13.62 -28.57 28.98
N PRO A 91 -13.36 -29.46 29.95
CA PRO A 91 -14.41 -30.10 30.73
C PRO A 91 -15.22 -29.08 31.56
N MET A 92 -16.41 -29.49 31.98
CA MET A 92 -17.22 -28.72 32.94
C MET A 92 -16.51 -28.72 34.29
N ILE A 93 -16.26 -27.54 34.84
CA ILE A 93 -15.56 -27.35 36.13
C ILE A 93 -16.50 -26.87 37.24
N GLY A 94 -17.75 -26.58 36.92
CA GLY A 94 -18.74 -26.20 37.91
C GLY A 94 -20.08 -25.83 37.31
N MET A 95 -21.00 -25.46 38.19
CA MET A 95 -22.33 -24.95 37.85
C MET A 95 -22.53 -23.66 38.62
N VAL A 96 -23.01 -22.61 37.95
CA VAL A 96 -23.55 -21.44 38.65
C VAL A 96 -24.96 -21.78 39.11
N GLY A 97 -25.21 -21.67 40.43
CA GLY A 97 -26.51 -21.96 41.01
C GLY A 97 -27.61 -21.08 40.42
N GLY A 98 -28.68 -21.70 39.94
CA GLY A 98 -29.89 -21.02 39.46
C GLY A 98 -30.81 -20.62 40.61
N GLY A 99 -31.49 -19.48 40.47
CA GLY A 99 -32.45 -18.94 41.43
C GLY A 99 -33.50 -18.07 40.74
N ASN A 100 -34.65 -17.82 41.39
CA ASN A 100 -35.77 -17.02 40.86
C ASN A 100 -36.24 -17.43 39.44
N GLY A 101 -36.40 -18.74 39.19
CA GLY A 101 -36.90 -19.25 37.91
C GLY A 101 -35.85 -19.34 36.78
N VAL A 102 -34.58 -19.07 37.07
CA VAL A 102 -33.47 -19.23 36.12
C VAL A 102 -32.81 -20.59 36.32
N ALA A 103 -32.63 -21.35 35.24
CA ALA A 103 -31.94 -22.63 35.26
C ALA A 103 -30.44 -22.46 35.59
N ALA A 104 -29.84 -23.47 36.23
CA ALA A 104 -28.42 -23.47 36.51
C ALA A 104 -27.60 -23.56 35.22
N THR A 105 -26.51 -22.80 35.14
CA THR A 105 -25.66 -22.70 33.94
C THR A 105 -24.31 -23.39 34.16
N PRO A 106 -23.86 -24.28 33.27
CA PRO A 106 -22.56 -24.92 33.38
C PRO A 106 -21.40 -23.95 33.11
N ILE A 107 -20.33 -24.09 33.88
CA ILE A 107 -19.04 -23.42 33.69
C ILE A 107 -18.08 -24.44 33.09
N PHE A 108 -17.48 -24.08 31.95
CA PHE A 108 -16.45 -24.89 31.31
C PHE A 108 -15.08 -24.27 31.50
N GLN A 109 -14.07 -25.12 31.68
CA GLN A 109 -12.68 -24.70 31.61
C GLN A 109 -12.38 -24.19 30.20
N GLN A 110 -11.57 -23.15 30.07
CA GLN A 110 -10.99 -22.77 28.78
C GLN A 110 -9.55 -23.24 28.75
N ASP A 111 -9.28 -24.20 27.87
CA ASP A 111 -7.93 -24.70 27.67
C ASP A 111 -7.27 -23.79 26.62
N GLN A 112 -6.22 -23.10 27.05
CA GLN A 112 -5.46 -22.21 26.20
C GLN A 112 -4.34 -23.01 25.53
N HIS A 113 -4.26 -22.87 24.21
CA HIS A 113 -3.22 -23.49 23.40
C HIS A 113 -2.33 -22.42 22.79
N SER A 114 -1.09 -22.82 22.52
CA SER A 114 -0.18 -22.05 21.68
C SER A 114 0.58 -22.97 20.75
N GLN A 115 0.86 -22.48 19.54
CA GLN A 115 1.74 -23.15 18.60
C GLN A 115 2.68 -22.12 17.98
N THR A 116 3.97 -22.42 18.06
CA THR A 116 4.98 -21.65 17.35
C THR A 116 5.14 -22.23 15.95
N THR A 117 4.85 -21.42 14.94
CA THR A 117 4.97 -21.78 13.53
C THR A 117 6.08 -20.95 12.89
N PHE A 118 6.96 -21.61 12.14
CA PHE A 118 7.96 -20.91 11.32
C PHE A 118 7.28 -20.32 10.08
N VAL A 119 7.43 -19.01 9.91
CA VAL A 119 6.97 -18.27 8.72
C VAL A 119 8.19 -17.98 7.86
N PRO A 120 8.32 -18.56 6.66
CA PRO A 120 9.45 -18.31 5.77
C PRO A 120 9.46 -16.86 5.28
N ALA A 121 10.61 -16.39 4.81
CA ALA A 121 10.72 -15.07 4.21
C ALA A 121 9.86 -14.98 2.94
N GLU A 122 9.14 -13.88 2.79
CA GLU A 122 8.31 -13.62 1.60
C GLU A 122 8.87 -12.41 0.85
N HIS A 123 9.36 -12.60 -0.37
CA HIS A 123 9.86 -11.51 -1.21
C HIS A 123 8.73 -11.01 -2.12
N HIS A 124 8.02 -9.97 -1.69
CA HIS A 124 6.90 -9.42 -2.46
C HIS A 124 7.35 -8.55 -3.63
N CYS A 125 8.41 -7.77 -3.41
CA CYS A 125 9.00 -6.90 -4.41
C CYS A 125 10.41 -6.51 -3.98
N GLU A 126 11.31 -6.39 -4.94
CA GLU A 126 12.63 -5.83 -4.78
C GLU A 126 12.85 -4.78 -5.87
N ILE A 127 13.41 -3.64 -5.48
CA ILE A 127 13.74 -2.55 -6.39
C ILE A 127 15.19 -2.18 -6.17
N THR A 128 16.00 -2.29 -7.21
CA THR A 128 17.41 -1.91 -7.16
C THR A 128 17.61 -0.66 -7.98
N PHE A 129 18.01 0.44 -7.35
CA PHE A 129 18.46 1.65 -8.04
C PHE A 129 19.97 1.63 -8.16
N ILE A 130 20.50 1.88 -9.36
CA ILE A 130 21.94 1.88 -9.60
C ILE A 130 22.38 3.30 -9.91
N ALA A 131 23.25 3.83 -9.05
CA ALA A 131 23.87 5.13 -9.20
C ALA A 131 25.29 5.00 -9.73
N ASN A 132 25.71 5.97 -10.52
CA ASN A 132 27.09 6.08 -11.00
C ASN A 132 28.02 6.67 -9.91
N ALA A 133 29.29 6.89 -10.27
CA ALA A 133 30.32 7.44 -9.38
C ALA A 133 29.96 8.82 -8.82
N GLU A 134 29.17 9.62 -9.54
CA GLU A 134 28.69 10.93 -9.09
C GLU A 134 27.45 10.84 -8.18
N GLY A 135 26.95 9.63 -7.90
CA GLY A 135 25.75 9.41 -7.09
C GLY A 135 24.44 9.67 -7.84
N VAL A 136 24.46 9.73 -9.17
CA VAL A 136 23.27 9.91 -10.00
C VAL A 136 22.70 8.56 -10.41
N ILE A 137 21.40 8.35 -10.17
CA ILE A 137 20.69 7.13 -10.54
C ILE A 137 20.60 7.03 -12.07
N THR A 138 21.23 6.01 -12.66
CA THR A 138 21.29 5.82 -14.11
C THR A 138 20.34 4.73 -14.61
N ARG A 139 20.05 3.73 -13.78
CA ARG A 139 19.14 2.63 -14.10
C ARG A 139 18.46 2.09 -12.84
N TYR A 140 17.41 1.30 -13.04
CA TYR A 140 16.74 0.57 -11.98
C TYR A 140 16.36 -0.83 -12.48
N ASP A 141 16.28 -1.78 -11.55
CA ASP A 141 15.76 -3.13 -11.79
C ASP A 141 14.63 -3.44 -10.82
N PHE A 142 13.65 -4.21 -11.28
CA PHE A 142 12.55 -4.73 -10.46
C PHE A 142 12.59 -6.25 -10.43
N ALA A 143 12.44 -6.83 -9.24
CA ALA A 143 12.17 -8.24 -9.08
C ALA A 143 10.91 -8.45 -8.22
N GLY A 144 10.05 -9.38 -8.60
CA GLY A 144 8.82 -9.71 -7.85
C GLY A 144 7.53 -9.16 -8.47
N SER A 145 6.39 -9.71 -8.02
CA SER A 145 5.07 -9.51 -8.64
C SER A 145 4.12 -8.60 -7.86
N LYS A 146 4.49 -8.17 -6.65
CA LYS A 146 3.62 -7.43 -5.73
C LYS A 146 4.21 -6.06 -5.31
N CYS A 147 4.83 -5.33 -6.23
CA CYS A 147 5.45 -4.02 -5.95
C CYS A 147 4.47 -2.88 -5.66
N GLN A 148 3.26 -2.97 -6.21
CA GLN A 148 2.28 -1.87 -6.22
C GLN A 148 1.85 -1.32 -4.85
N PRO A 149 1.46 -2.14 -3.86
CA PRO A 149 1.05 -1.61 -2.57
C PRO A 149 2.20 -0.95 -1.79
N TYR A 150 3.43 -1.44 -1.94
CA TYR A 150 4.54 -1.01 -1.09
C TYR A 150 5.28 0.23 -1.60
N ILE A 151 5.44 0.36 -2.93
CA ILE A 151 6.16 1.50 -3.52
C ILE A 151 5.32 2.80 -3.52
N ARG A 152 3.99 2.67 -3.54
CA ARG A 152 3.06 3.80 -3.63
C ARG A 152 3.20 4.77 -2.45
N SER A 153 3.53 4.26 -1.26
CA SER A 153 3.70 5.10 -0.06
C SER A 153 4.99 5.93 -0.05
N TRP A 154 6.01 5.54 -0.84
CA TRP A 154 7.33 6.20 -0.81
C TRP A 154 7.49 7.23 -1.93
N GLY A 155 6.84 6.98 -3.08
CA GLY A 155 6.51 8.04 -4.03
C GLY A 155 7.67 8.53 -4.90
N ARG A 156 7.32 9.52 -5.74
CA ARG A 156 8.18 10.15 -6.75
C ARG A 156 9.09 11.21 -6.11
N PRO A 157 10.23 11.56 -6.74
CA PRO A 157 11.09 12.62 -6.24
C PRO A 157 10.33 13.94 -6.09
N LYS A 158 10.50 14.60 -4.95
CA LYS A 158 9.95 15.94 -4.73
C LYS A 158 10.55 16.92 -5.73
N LYS A 159 9.73 17.89 -6.17
CA LYS A 159 10.23 19.01 -7.00
C LYS A 159 11.23 19.81 -6.16
N LYS A 160 12.40 20.10 -6.72
CA LYS A 160 13.33 21.06 -6.12
C LYS A 160 12.61 22.41 -6.10
N LYS A 161 12.51 23.03 -4.92
CA LYS A 161 11.98 24.39 -4.76
C LYS A 161 12.96 25.41 -5.28
#